data_AF-A0A3M1WYG9-F1
#
_entry.id   AF-A0A3M1WYG9-F1
#
_cell.length_a   1.000
_cell.length_b   1.000
_cell.length_c   1.000
_cell.angle_alpha   90.00
_cell.angle_beta   90.00
_cell.angle_gamma   90.00
#
_symmetry.space_group_name_H-M   'P 1'
#
loop_
_entity.id
_entity.type
_entity.pdbx_description
1 polymer ?
#
loop_
_entity_poly.entity_id
_entity_poly.type
_entity_poly.pdbx_seq_one_letter_code
_entity_poly.pdbx_strand_id
1 'polypeptide(L)'
;MNRSDKQPLALRGLFTLKSVAFLLMTPNPTFFLMKRIWLIALSSFFLLSSCDVLYQVAGEVLAENADPTQVEIIQGLKDALTTGTGRAIQTLNQEGGYLNDPLVMIPFPAEAQFAANTLRDLGLGKLVDDFVTLLNRGAEDGAAKAAPIFRDAIREMTIADARDILLGADNAATVYFQTRTRDKLAAAFAPGI
;
A
#
# COMPACT_ATOMS: atom_id res chain seq x y z
N MET A 1 70.64 19.87 -29.31
CA MET A 1 70.59 20.96 -28.31
C MET A 1 70.24 20.32 -26.97
N ASN A 2 71.17 19.58 -26.37
CA ASN A 2 72.20 20.02 -25.41
C ASN A 2 71.63 20.68 -24.14
N ARG A 3 71.50 19.91 -23.06
CA ARG A 3 72.20 20.19 -21.78
C ARG A 3 71.98 19.04 -20.79
N SER A 4 72.81 18.00 -20.96
CA SER A 4 73.36 17.28 -19.83
C SER A 4 74.59 18.07 -19.43
N ASP A 5 74.60 18.72 -18.26
CA ASP A 5 75.82 18.99 -17.53
C ASP A 5 75.59 19.66 -16.16
N LYS A 6 76.12 18.97 -15.14
CA LYS A 6 76.92 19.50 -14.01
C LYS A 6 76.22 19.99 -12.73
N GLN A 7 76.56 19.26 -11.66
CA GLN A 7 77.17 19.69 -10.37
C GLN A 7 76.41 19.22 -9.11
N PRO A 8 77.05 19.10 -7.92
CA PRO A 8 78.42 18.63 -7.68
C PRO A 8 78.53 17.66 -6.49
N LEU A 9 79.71 17.05 -6.46
CA LEU A 9 80.31 16.09 -5.53
C LEU A 9 80.54 16.66 -4.10
N ALA A 10 79.56 17.33 -3.49
CA ALA A 10 79.76 18.07 -2.24
C ALA A 10 78.68 17.83 -1.18
N LEU A 11 78.33 16.58 -0.88
CA LEU A 11 77.56 16.25 0.33
C LEU A 11 77.82 14.82 0.85
N ARG A 12 79.04 14.32 0.62
CA ARG A 12 79.55 13.06 1.20
C ARG A 12 79.84 13.13 2.72
N GLY A 13 79.51 14.24 3.39
CA GLY A 13 79.85 14.49 4.80
C GLY A 13 78.68 14.52 5.80
N LEU A 14 77.42 14.42 5.37
CA LEU A 14 76.26 14.53 6.28
C LEU A 14 75.63 13.18 6.68
N PHE A 15 76.25 12.07 6.27
CA PHE A 15 75.72 10.72 6.46
C PHE A 15 76.02 10.08 7.82
N THR A 16 76.62 10.79 8.78
CA THR A 16 76.94 10.22 10.11
C THR A 16 76.09 10.76 11.25
N LEU A 17 75.32 11.84 11.07
CA LEU A 17 74.45 12.39 12.12
C LEU A 17 73.00 11.89 12.06
N LYS A 18 72.56 11.31 10.94
CA LYS A 18 71.19 10.80 10.79
C LYS A 18 70.98 9.40 11.39
N SER A 19 72.04 8.70 11.78
CA SER A 19 71.94 7.35 12.39
C SER A 19 71.68 7.35 13.89
N VAL A 20 71.90 8.46 14.62
CA VAL A 20 71.71 8.46 16.09
C VAL A 20 70.33 8.96 16.49
N ALA A 21 69.68 9.80 15.67
CA ALA A 21 68.35 10.34 15.97
C ALA A 21 67.19 9.33 15.74
N PHE A 22 67.46 8.17 15.12
CA PHE A 22 66.42 7.17 14.82
C PHE A 22 66.19 6.14 15.95
N LEU A 23 66.97 6.19 17.04
CA LEU A 23 66.94 5.14 18.08
C LEU A 23 66.20 5.53 19.38
N LEU A 24 65.54 6.69 19.46
CA LEU A 24 64.87 7.14 20.70
C LEU A 24 63.40 7.62 20.54
N MET A 25 62.69 7.21 19.48
CA MET A 25 61.28 7.63 19.36
C MET A 25 60.38 6.54 18.74
N THR A 26 60.31 5.37 19.37
CA THR A 26 59.18 4.46 19.15
C THR A 26 57.98 4.93 19.98
N PRO A 27 56.81 5.24 19.38
CA PRO A 27 55.62 5.54 20.16
C PRO A 27 55.20 4.30 20.95
N ASN A 28 54.97 4.49 22.25
CA ASN A 28 54.66 3.44 23.21
C ASN A 28 53.30 2.77 22.87
N PRO A 29 53.23 1.44 22.66
CA PRO A 29 52.02 0.74 22.18
C PRO A 29 50.83 0.82 23.16
N THR A 30 51.08 1.18 24.42
CA THR A 30 50.06 1.37 25.46
C THR A 30 49.15 2.57 25.20
N PHE A 31 49.65 3.62 24.53
CA PHE A 31 48.88 4.85 24.27
C PHE A 31 47.74 4.64 23.26
N PHE A 32 47.96 3.84 22.22
CA PHE A 32 46.96 3.53 21.20
C PHE A 32 45.87 2.57 21.72
N LEU A 33 46.23 1.64 22.61
CA LEU A 33 45.30 0.69 23.20
C LEU A 33 44.34 1.40 24.17
N MET A 34 44.87 2.31 24.99
CA MET A 34 44.07 3.05 25.99
C MET A 34 43.09 4.05 25.35
N LYS A 35 43.46 4.66 24.21
CA LYS A 35 42.59 5.57 23.44
C LYS A 35 41.44 4.84 22.74
N ARG A 36 41.66 3.60 22.29
CA ARG A 36 40.60 2.74 21.72
C ARG A 36 39.62 2.26 22.78
N ILE A 37 40.11 1.91 23.97
CA ILE A 37 39.28 1.52 25.12
C ILE A 37 38.42 2.71 25.58
N TRP A 38 38.97 3.92 25.63
CA TRP A 38 38.21 5.14 25.93
C TRP A 38 37.16 5.50 24.86
N LEU A 39 37.45 5.26 23.57
CA LEU A 39 36.47 5.50 22.49
C LEU A 39 35.33 4.46 22.48
N ILE A 40 35.60 3.20 22.80
CA ILE A 40 34.57 2.14 22.91
C ILE A 40 33.72 2.35 24.18
N ALA A 41 34.33 2.79 25.29
CA ALA A 41 33.63 3.13 26.52
C ALA A 41 32.71 4.36 26.34
N LEU A 42 33.18 5.40 25.63
CA LEU A 42 32.39 6.59 25.32
C LEU A 42 31.22 6.28 24.35
N SER A 43 31.44 5.37 23.39
CA SER A 43 30.39 4.88 22.49
C SER A 43 29.35 4.00 23.20
N SER A 44 29.74 3.25 24.24
CA SER A 44 28.83 2.39 25.00
C SER A 44 27.98 3.19 26.00
N PHE A 45 28.52 4.29 26.53
CA PHE A 45 27.79 5.17 27.45
C PHE A 45 26.61 5.90 26.77
N PHE A 46 26.67 6.12 25.46
CA PHE A 46 25.61 6.77 24.69
C PHE A 46 24.41 5.84 24.37
N LEU A 47 24.56 4.51 24.57
CA LEU A 47 23.52 3.53 24.29
C LEU A 47 22.67 3.16 25.53
N LEU A 48 23.08 3.56 26.75
CA LEU A 48 22.34 3.22 27.97
C LEU A 48 21.25 4.24 28.36
N SER A 49 21.26 5.45 27.80
CA SER A 49 20.27 6.49 28.16
C SER A 49 18.95 6.43 27.38
N SER A 50 18.75 5.43 26.51
CA SER A 50 17.57 5.34 25.64
C SER A 50 16.55 4.26 26.05
N CYS A 51 16.80 3.49 27.10
CA CYS A 51 15.91 2.39 27.50
C CYS A 51 14.66 2.82 28.28
N ASP A 52 14.61 4.02 28.87
CA ASP A 52 13.43 4.46 29.63
C ASP A 52 12.24 4.84 28.73
N VAL A 53 12.51 5.43 27.55
CA VAL A 53 11.45 5.80 26.58
C VAL A 53 10.85 4.55 25.92
N LEU A 54 11.67 3.52 25.68
CA LEU A 54 11.20 2.26 25.12
C LEU A 54 10.32 1.48 26.11
N TYR A 55 10.59 1.53 27.42
CA TYR A 55 9.77 0.84 28.42
C TYR A 55 8.41 1.49 28.66
N GLN A 56 8.32 2.82 28.62
CA GLN A 56 7.03 3.52 28.66
C GLN A 56 6.18 3.26 27.41
N VAL A 57 6.81 3.28 26.22
CA VAL A 57 6.11 2.95 24.97
C VAL A 57 5.79 1.45 24.89
N ALA A 58 6.66 0.57 25.38
CA ALA A 58 6.38 -0.87 25.43
C ALA A 58 5.25 -1.20 26.40
N GLY A 59 5.09 -0.49 27.52
CA GLY A 59 3.94 -0.66 28.42
C GLY A 59 2.60 -0.27 27.77
N GLU A 60 2.61 0.74 26.91
CA GLU A 60 1.44 1.20 26.16
C GLU A 60 1.14 0.32 24.93
N VAL A 61 2.18 -0.16 24.23
CA VAL A 61 2.07 -1.06 23.08
C VAL A 61 1.78 -2.51 23.49
N LEU A 62 2.21 -2.97 24.66
CA LEU A 62 1.88 -4.32 25.15
C LEU A 62 0.44 -4.43 25.65
N ALA A 63 -0.20 -3.31 26.01
CA ALA A 63 -1.65 -3.25 26.20
C ALA A 63 -2.42 -3.33 24.85
N GLU A 64 -1.74 -3.00 23.74
CA GLU A 64 -2.26 -3.02 22.36
C GLU A 64 -2.08 -4.40 21.66
N ASN A 65 -1.27 -5.30 22.24
CA ASN A 65 -1.08 -6.69 21.75
C ASN A 65 -1.99 -7.71 22.47
N ALA A 66 -3.03 -7.25 23.17
CA ALA A 66 -4.14 -8.13 23.51
C ALA A 66 -4.84 -8.52 22.19
N ASP A 67 -5.13 -9.81 22.00
CA ASP A 67 -5.99 -10.24 20.89
C ASP A 67 -7.22 -9.32 20.84
N PRO A 68 -7.51 -8.70 19.69
CA PRO A 68 -8.59 -7.74 19.59
C PRO A 68 -9.87 -8.38 20.11
N THR A 69 -10.58 -7.65 20.95
CA THR A 69 -11.85 -8.13 21.51
C THR A 69 -12.79 -8.48 20.36
N GLN A 70 -13.73 -9.40 20.60
CA GLN A 70 -14.73 -9.76 19.58
C GLN A 70 -15.48 -8.52 19.06
N VAL A 71 -15.66 -7.49 19.90
CA VAL A 71 -16.29 -6.23 19.52
C VAL A 71 -15.40 -5.42 18.56
N GLU A 72 -14.10 -5.33 18.83
CA GLU A 72 -13.13 -4.64 17.96
C GLU A 72 -12.99 -5.35 16.60
N ILE A 73 -12.95 -6.68 16.58
CA ILE A 73 -12.92 -7.46 15.33
C ILE A 73 -14.16 -7.17 14.49
N ILE A 74 -15.35 -7.15 15.10
CA ILE A 74 -16.60 -6.86 14.41
C ILE A 74 -16.65 -5.43 13.89
N GLN A 75 -16.17 -4.46 14.69
CA GLN A 75 -16.10 -3.08 14.25
C GLN A 75 -15.14 -2.92 13.06
N GLY A 76 -13.95 -3.53 13.13
CA GLY A 76 -13.00 -3.56 12.05
C GLY A 76 -13.57 -4.20 10.77
N LEU A 77 -14.34 -5.28 10.89
CA LEU A 77 -15.04 -5.89 9.75
C LEU A 77 -16.05 -4.92 9.12
N LYS A 78 -16.87 -4.25 9.94
CA LYS A 78 -17.84 -3.26 9.43
C LYS A 78 -17.16 -2.08 8.75
N ASP A 79 -16.06 -1.59 9.31
CA ASP A 79 -15.29 -0.48 8.74
C ASP A 79 -14.63 -0.89 7.42
N ALA A 80 -14.08 -2.10 7.35
CA ALA A 80 -13.53 -2.68 6.12
C ALA A 80 -14.61 -2.84 5.05
N LEU A 81 -15.80 -3.36 5.39
CA LEU A 81 -16.92 -3.49 4.47
C LEU A 81 -17.44 -2.12 4.00
N THR A 82 -17.52 -1.14 4.90
CA THR A 82 -17.93 0.23 4.58
C THR A 82 -16.97 0.86 3.59
N THR A 83 -15.68 0.75 3.86
CA THR A 83 -14.61 1.31 3.02
C THR A 83 -14.53 0.59 1.68
N GLY A 84 -14.53 -0.75 1.69
CA GLY A 84 -14.44 -1.58 0.50
C GLY A 84 -15.63 -1.36 -0.44
N THR A 85 -16.85 -1.39 0.11
CA THR A 85 -18.06 -1.15 -0.68
C THR A 85 -18.13 0.29 -1.19
N GLY A 86 -17.75 1.27 -0.36
CA GLY A 86 -17.67 2.67 -0.78
C GLY A 86 -16.71 2.89 -1.94
N ARG A 87 -15.51 2.28 -1.87
CA ARG A 87 -14.52 2.33 -2.95
C ARG A 87 -15.02 1.63 -4.21
N ALA A 88 -15.60 0.44 -4.10
CA ALA A 88 -16.14 -0.27 -5.25
C ALA A 88 -17.21 0.56 -5.98
N ILE A 89 -18.14 1.15 -5.24
CA ILE A 89 -19.18 2.01 -5.81
C ILE A 89 -18.57 3.27 -6.43
N GLN A 90 -17.61 3.90 -5.76
CA GLN A 90 -16.92 5.08 -6.30
C GLN A 90 -16.17 4.76 -7.60
N THR A 91 -15.50 3.62 -7.68
CA THR A 91 -14.80 3.17 -8.89
C THR A 91 -15.79 2.92 -10.02
N LEU A 92 -16.88 2.20 -9.74
CA LEU A 92 -17.88 1.83 -10.74
C LEU A 92 -18.78 3.00 -11.18
N ASN A 93 -18.93 4.03 -10.36
CA ASN A 93 -19.71 5.23 -10.71
C ASN A 93 -18.93 6.24 -11.56
N GLN A 94 -17.61 6.10 -11.67
CA GLN A 94 -16.81 6.99 -12.50
C GLN A 94 -17.10 6.78 -13.99
N GLU A 95 -16.82 7.82 -14.78
CA GLU A 95 -16.85 7.72 -16.22
C GLU A 95 -15.91 6.62 -16.73
N GLY A 96 -16.47 5.65 -17.44
CA GLY A 96 -15.76 4.48 -17.91
C GLY A 96 -15.53 3.41 -16.84
N GLY A 97 -16.09 3.57 -15.62
CA GLY A 97 -15.96 2.62 -14.52
C GLY A 97 -16.54 1.24 -14.83
N TYR A 98 -17.54 1.19 -15.72
CA TYR A 98 -18.00 -0.06 -16.32
C TYR A 98 -17.35 -0.31 -17.68
N LEU A 99 -17.39 0.68 -18.58
CA LEU A 99 -17.01 0.49 -19.98
C LEU A 99 -15.55 0.05 -20.18
N ASN A 100 -14.64 0.53 -19.31
CA ASN A 100 -13.20 0.27 -19.44
C ASN A 100 -12.72 -0.92 -18.60
N ASP A 101 -13.58 -1.52 -17.76
CA ASP A 101 -13.23 -2.67 -16.93
C ASP A 101 -13.85 -3.95 -17.51
N PRO A 102 -13.05 -4.88 -18.07
CA PRO A 102 -13.57 -6.08 -18.71
C PRO A 102 -14.28 -7.04 -17.74
N LEU A 103 -14.11 -6.90 -16.43
CA LEU A 103 -14.79 -7.74 -15.43
C LEU A 103 -16.24 -7.33 -15.19
N VAL A 104 -16.58 -6.07 -15.48
CA VAL A 104 -17.90 -5.49 -15.19
C VAL A 104 -18.56 -4.83 -16.39
N MET A 105 -17.83 -4.63 -17.49
CA MET A 105 -18.37 -4.10 -18.75
C MET A 105 -19.61 -4.88 -19.17
N ILE A 106 -20.68 -4.15 -19.45
CA ILE A 106 -21.94 -4.70 -19.95
C ILE A 106 -21.82 -4.81 -21.47
N PRO A 107 -21.76 -6.03 -22.03
CA PRO A 107 -21.71 -6.21 -23.47
C PRO A 107 -23.09 -5.96 -24.10
N PHE A 108 -23.14 -5.97 -25.42
CA PHE A 108 -24.41 -5.96 -26.13
C PHE A 108 -25.27 -7.17 -25.71
N PRO A 109 -26.59 -7.01 -25.43
CA PRO A 109 -27.44 -8.08 -24.95
C PRO A 109 -27.44 -9.31 -25.88
N ALA A 110 -27.27 -10.50 -25.30
CA ALA A 110 -27.20 -11.76 -26.04
C ALA A 110 -28.49 -12.03 -26.83
N GLU A 111 -29.62 -11.64 -26.26
CA GLU A 111 -30.97 -11.81 -26.81
C GLU A 111 -31.20 -10.93 -28.06
N ALA A 112 -30.44 -9.84 -28.20
CA ALA A 112 -30.57 -8.87 -29.28
C ALA A 112 -29.42 -8.93 -30.30
N GLN A 113 -28.53 -9.92 -30.23
CA GLN A 113 -27.36 -9.99 -31.14
C GLN A 113 -27.72 -9.99 -32.63
N PHE A 114 -28.87 -10.58 -33.00
CA PHE A 114 -29.32 -10.54 -34.39
C PHE A 114 -29.51 -9.10 -34.90
N ALA A 115 -30.06 -8.21 -34.06
CA ALA A 115 -30.23 -6.80 -34.40
C ALA A 115 -28.88 -6.10 -34.52
N ALA A 116 -27.94 -6.36 -33.61
CA ALA A 116 -26.58 -5.81 -33.67
C ALA A 116 -25.85 -6.21 -34.96
N ASN A 117 -25.93 -7.48 -35.36
CA ASN A 117 -25.29 -7.99 -36.56
C ASN A 117 -25.89 -7.36 -37.82
N THR A 118 -27.22 -7.31 -37.90
CA THR A 118 -27.92 -6.66 -39.02
C THR A 118 -27.53 -5.19 -39.14
N LEU A 119 -27.48 -4.45 -38.03
CA LEU A 119 -27.05 -3.04 -38.04
C LEU A 119 -25.60 -2.91 -38.52
N ARG A 120 -24.69 -3.80 -38.11
CA ARG A 120 -23.30 -3.81 -38.59
C ARG A 120 -23.19 -4.11 -40.08
N ASP A 121 -23.94 -5.07 -40.58
CA ASP A 121 -23.97 -5.44 -42.00
C ASP A 121 -24.48 -4.30 -42.88
N LEU A 122 -25.38 -3.47 -42.34
CA LEU A 122 -25.87 -2.25 -42.98
C LEU A 122 -24.91 -1.05 -42.85
N GLY A 123 -23.73 -1.23 -42.25
CA GLY A 123 -22.74 -0.17 -42.02
C GLY A 123 -23.01 0.71 -40.80
N LEU A 124 -24.01 0.38 -39.97
CA LEU A 124 -24.40 1.11 -38.76
C LEU A 124 -23.68 0.59 -37.51
N GLY A 125 -22.48 0.03 -37.64
CA GLY A 125 -21.72 -0.52 -36.51
C GLY A 125 -21.47 0.51 -35.40
N LYS A 126 -21.23 1.77 -35.75
CA LYS A 126 -21.10 2.86 -34.78
C LYS A 126 -22.33 2.99 -33.87
N LEU A 127 -23.54 2.82 -34.40
CA LEU A 127 -24.76 2.90 -33.60
C LEU A 127 -24.82 1.78 -32.55
N VAL A 128 -24.31 0.60 -32.89
CA VAL A 128 -24.22 -0.53 -31.96
C VAL A 128 -23.23 -0.24 -30.85
N ASP A 129 -22.07 0.33 -31.19
CA ASP A 129 -21.02 0.65 -30.23
C ASP A 129 -21.42 1.85 -29.32
N ASP A 130 -22.11 2.84 -29.87
CA ASP A 130 -22.70 3.95 -29.12
C ASP A 130 -23.77 3.44 -28.13
N PHE A 131 -24.58 2.45 -28.53
CA PHE A 131 -25.56 1.82 -27.64
C PHE A 131 -24.88 1.10 -26.46
N VAL A 132 -23.82 0.34 -26.70
CA VAL A 132 -23.03 -0.29 -25.63
C VAL A 132 -22.46 0.77 -24.68
N THR A 133 -21.96 1.87 -25.23
CA THR A 133 -21.46 3.01 -24.43
C THR A 133 -22.57 3.59 -23.54
N LEU A 134 -23.76 3.83 -24.09
CA LEU A 134 -24.91 4.33 -23.34
C LEU A 134 -25.38 3.36 -22.27
N LEU A 135 -25.37 2.06 -22.55
CA LEU A 135 -25.75 1.02 -21.60
C LEU A 135 -24.81 0.99 -20.39
N ASN A 136 -23.50 1.05 -20.63
CA ASN A 136 -22.50 1.12 -19.56
C ASN A 136 -22.58 2.43 -18.78
N ARG A 137 -22.83 3.56 -19.47
CA ARG A 137 -23.09 4.85 -18.81
C ARG A 137 -24.29 4.78 -17.87
N GLY A 138 -25.37 4.14 -18.32
CA GLY A 138 -26.55 3.91 -17.48
C GLY A 138 -26.25 3.05 -16.25
N ALA A 139 -25.31 2.11 -16.34
CA ALA A 139 -24.85 1.32 -15.19
C ALA A 139 -23.97 2.13 -14.23
N GLU A 140 -23.12 3.02 -14.73
CA GLU A 140 -22.35 3.98 -13.91
C GLU A 140 -23.31 4.86 -13.09
N ASP A 141 -24.36 5.41 -13.72
CA ASP A 141 -25.42 6.18 -13.05
C ASP A 141 -26.21 5.32 -12.05
N GLY A 142 -26.47 4.06 -12.40
CA GLY A 142 -27.06 3.08 -11.50
C GLY A 142 -26.21 2.87 -10.24
N ALA A 143 -24.89 2.72 -10.38
CA ALA A 143 -23.99 2.49 -9.25
C ALA A 143 -24.07 3.61 -8.19
N ALA A 144 -24.28 4.88 -8.57
CA ALA A 144 -24.50 5.97 -7.60
C ALA A 144 -25.67 5.67 -6.64
N LYS A 145 -26.75 5.08 -7.15
CA LYS A 145 -27.96 4.79 -6.36
C LYS A 145 -27.74 3.66 -5.35
N ALA A 146 -26.72 2.83 -5.56
CA ALA A 146 -26.40 1.70 -4.67
C ALA A 146 -25.76 2.14 -3.34
N ALA A 147 -25.06 3.28 -3.31
CA ALA A 147 -24.31 3.75 -2.14
C ALA A 147 -25.14 3.76 -0.83
N PRO A 148 -26.32 4.41 -0.76
CA PRO A 148 -27.12 4.40 0.47
C PRO A 148 -27.60 3.00 0.85
N ILE A 149 -27.95 2.16 -0.12
CA ILE A 149 -28.48 0.80 0.12
C ILE A 149 -27.44 -0.08 0.83
N PHE A 150 -26.20 -0.06 0.35
CA PHE A 150 -25.12 -0.83 0.98
C PHE A 150 -24.72 -0.25 2.35
N ARG A 151 -24.67 1.08 2.49
CA ARG A 151 -24.39 1.71 3.80
C ARG A 151 -25.43 1.32 4.84
N ASP A 152 -26.71 1.33 4.48
CA ASP A 152 -27.79 0.94 5.37
C ASP A 152 -27.69 -0.54 5.77
N ALA A 153 -27.38 -1.43 4.81
CA ALA A 153 -27.18 -2.85 5.09
C ALA A 153 -26.01 -3.13 6.05
N ILE A 154 -24.92 -2.35 5.98
CA ILE A 154 -23.79 -2.47 6.92
C ILE A 154 -24.17 -1.91 8.30
N ARG A 155 -24.91 -0.80 8.33
CA ARG A 155 -25.39 -0.19 9.58
C ARG A 155 -26.33 -1.12 10.34
N GLU A 156 -27.20 -1.83 9.63
CA GLU A 156 -28.18 -2.78 10.17
C GLU A 156 -27.56 -4.15 10.55
N MET A 157 -26.28 -4.39 10.21
CA MET A 157 -25.58 -5.65 10.46
C MET A 157 -25.46 -5.92 11.96
N THR A 158 -25.89 -7.09 12.40
CA THR A 158 -25.77 -7.51 13.80
C THR A 158 -24.38 -8.10 14.10
N ILE A 159 -24.08 -8.30 15.38
CA ILE A 159 -22.89 -9.04 15.82
C ILE A 159 -22.91 -10.48 15.28
N ALA A 160 -24.08 -11.10 15.21
CA ALA A 160 -24.21 -12.45 14.66
C ALA A 160 -23.89 -12.47 13.16
N ASP A 161 -24.50 -11.57 12.37
CA ASP A 161 -24.22 -11.47 10.94
C ASP A 161 -22.71 -11.25 10.66
N ALA A 162 -22.08 -10.37 11.45
CA ALA A 162 -20.64 -10.09 11.32
C ALA A 162 -19.77 -11.32 11.64
N ARG A 163 -20.14 -12.12 12.66
CA ARG A 163 -19.45 -13.38 12.94
C ARG A 163 -19.67 -14.42 11.86
N ASP A 164 -20.88 -14.52 11.31
CA ASP A 164 -21.20 -15.44 10.24
C ASP A 164 -20.43 -15.09 8.95
N ILE A 165 -20.16 -13.80 8.71
CA ILE A 165 -19.27 -13.35 7.63
C ILE A 165 -17.82 -13.73 7.92
N LEU A 166 -17.33 -13.50 9.14
CA LEU A 166 -15.94 -13.75 9.52
C LEU A 166 -15.56 -15.23 9.51
N LEU A 167 -16.48 -16.09 9.96
CA LEU A 167 -16.29 -17.54 10.10
C LEU A 167 -16.93 -18.35 8.98
N GLY A 168 -17.62 -17.68 8.05
CA GLY A 168 -18.33 -18.29 6.94
C GLY A 168 -17.44 -18.66 5.77
N ALA A 169 -18.07 -19.08 4.68
CA ALA A 169 -17.37 -19.32 3.42
C ALA A 169 -16.87 -18.01 2.77
N ASP A 170 -15.99 -18.12 1.79
CA ASP A 170 -15.38 -16.98 1.09
C ASP A 170 -16.40 -15.98 0.50
N ASN A 171 -17.62 -16.42 0.22
CA ASN A 171 -18.70 -15.60 -0.32
C ASN A 171 -19.71 -15.10 0.74
N ALA A 172 -19.47 -15.30 2.04
CA ALA A 172 -20.45 -15.00 3.09
C ALA A 172 -20.89 -13.52 3.09
N ALA A 173 -19.95 -12.59 2.91
CA ALA A 173 -20.27 -11.17 2.77
C ALA A 173 -21.15 -10.88 1.54
N THR A 174 -20.88 -11.54 0.42
CA THR A 174 -21.68 -11.42 -0.81
C THR A 174 -23.10 -11.93 -0.59
N VAL A 175 -23.26 -13.10 0.05
CA VAL A 175 -24.58 -13.68 0.37
C VAL A 175 -25.37 -12.79 1.33
N TYR A 176 -24.70 -12.23 2.35
CA TYR A 176 -25.31 -11.27 3.26
C TYR A 176 -25.85 -10.06 2.49
N PHE A 177 -25.02 -9.44 1.65
CA PHE A 177 -25.46 -8.29 0.86
C PHE A 177 -26.60 -8.65 -0.08
N GLN A 178 -26.50 -9.74 -0.84
CA GLN A 178 -27.59 -10.18 -1.72
C GLN A 178 -28.91 -10.30 -0.95
N THR A 179 -28.90 -10.88 0.24
CA THR A 179 -30.11 -11.05 1.05
C THR A 179 -30.65 -9.73 1.59
N ARG A 180 -29.78 -8.76 1.91
CA ARG A 180 -30.17 -7.48 2.54
C ARG A 180 -30.45 -6.34 1.55
N THR A 181 -29.90 -6.42 0.33
CA THR A 181 -29.91 -5.30 -0.62
C THR A 181 -30.66 -5.60 -1.92
N ARG A 182 -30.84 -6.87 -2.33
CA ARG A 182 -31.35 -7.23 -3.66
C ARG A 182 -32.65 -6.54 -4.03
N ASP A 183 -33.66 -6.57 -3.18
CA ASP A 183 -34.95 -5.98 -3.51
C ASP A 183 -34.88 -4.44 -3.61
N LYS A 184 -34.08 -3.82 -2.72
CA LYS A 184 -33.82 -2.37 -2.74
C LYS A 184 -33.05 -1.96 -4.01
N LEU A 185 -32.06 -2.75 -4.42
CA LEU A 185 -31.28 -2.54 -5.64
C LEU A 185 -32.16 -2.72 -6.88
N ALA A 186 -32.97 -3.78 -6.93
CA ALA A 186 -33.89 -4.03 -8.03
C ALA A 186 -34.88 -2.87 -8.21
N ALA A 187 -35.42 -2.35 -7.11
CA ALA A 187 -36.28 -1.16 -7.15
C ALA A 187 -35.52 0.10 -7.61
N ALA A 188 -34.29 0.31 -7.15
CA ALA A 188 -33.49 1.49 -7.50
C ALA A 188 -33.00 1.48 -8.96
N PHE A 189 -32.80 0.30 -9.53
CA PHE A 189 -32.32 0.09 -10.91
C PHE A 189 -33.43 -0.17 -11.92
N ALA A 190 -34.68 -0.31 -11.46
CA ALA A 190 -35.82 -0.35 -12.35
C ALA A 190 -35.85 0.93 -13.22
N PRO A 191 -36.16 0.81 -14.53
CA PRO A 191 -36.34 1.96 -15.37
C PRO A 191 -37.41 2.86 -14.76
N GLY A 192 -37.08 4.14 -14.56
CA GLY A 192 -38.08 5.12 -14.16
C GLY A 192 -39.15 5.20 -15.24
N ILE A 193 -40.41 5.00 -14.84
CA ILE A 193 -41.57 5.31 -15.68
C ILE A 193 -41.68 6.81 -15.92
#